data_AF-A0A5B6VGG7-F1
#
_entry.id   AF-A0A5B6VGG7-F1
#
_cell.length_a   1.000
_cell.length_b   1.000
_cell.length_c   1.000
_cell.angle_alpha   90.00
_cell.angle_beta   90.00
_cell.angle_gamma   90.00
#
_symmetry.space_group_name_H-M   'P 1'
#
loop_
_entity.id
_entity.type
_entity.pdbx_description
1 polymer ?
#
loop_
_entity_poly.entity_id
_entity_poly.type
_entity_poly.pdbx_seq_one_letter_code
_entity_poly.pdbx_strand_id
1 'polypeptide(L)'
;MYYVKLISKALYFAEFSTSFAMADEEPVDQKKYLEDGCKPKCVKQLRSYEACVKRIQGDESGHKHCTGQYFDYWSCVDKCVAPSLFTKLK
;
A
#
# COMPACT_ATOMS: atom_id res chain seq x y z
N MET A 1 -18.63 42.10 1.55
CA MET A 1 -17.29 41.48 1.68
C MET A 1 -17.26 39.97 1.41
N TYR A 2 -18.38 39.24 1.42
CA TYR A 2 -18.41 37.79 1.11
C TYR A 2 -18.22 37.47 -0.38
N TYR A 3 -18.75 38.32 -1.27
CA TYR A 3 -18.69 38.12 -2.72
C TYR A 3 -17.24 38.18 -3.28
N VAL A 4 -16.43 39.13 -2.79
CA VAL A 4 -15.01 39.27 -3.17
C VAL A 4 -14.17 38.05 -2.74
N LYS A 5 -14.49 37.46 -1.58
CA LYS A 5 -13.83 36.26 -1.05
C LYS A 5 -14.15 35.00 -1.88
N LEU A 6 -15.36 34.91 -2.43
CA LEU A 6 -15.74 33.82 -3.34
C LEU A 6 -15.01 33.92 -4.69
N ILE A 7 -14.94 35.12 -5.28
CA ILE A 7 -14.27 35.34 -6.58
C ILE A 7 -12.78 34.99 -6.48
N SER A 8 -12.11 35.41 -5.41
CA SER A 8 -10.68 35.08 -5.20
C SER A 8 -10.42 33.57 -5.05
N LYS A 9 -11.36 32.81 -4.48
CA LYS A 9 -11.27 31.35 -4.33
C LYS A 9 -11.51 30.61 -5.64
N ALA A 10 -12.41 31.13 -6.47
CA ALA A 10 -12.71 30.58 -7.79
C ALA A 10 -11.55 30.81 -8.78
N LEU A 11 -10.92 31.99 -8.76
CA LEU A 11 -9.74 32.30 -9.57
C LEU A 11 -8.54 31.40 -9.18
N TYR A 12 -8.30 31.22 -7.88
CA TYR A 12 -7.27 30.27 -7.39
C TYR A 12 -7.52 28.82 -7.82
N PHE A 13 -8.77 28.37 -7.79
CA PHE A 13 -9.13 27.00 -8.18
C PHE A 13 -9.00 26.78 -9.69
N ALA A 14 -9.33 27.80 -10.50
CA ALA A 14 -9.18 27.75 -11.96
C ALA A 14 -7.70 27.73 -12.40
N GLU A 15 -6.83 28.53 -11.77
CA GLU A 15 -5.38 28.53 -12.04
C GLU A 15 -4.70 27.23 -11.59
N PHE A 16 -5.11 26.66 -10.45
CA PHE A 16 -4.61 25.38 -9.96
C PHE A 16 -5.02 24.21 -10.87
N SER A 17 -6.26 24.23 -11.36
CA SER A 17 -6.80 23.21 -12.26
C SER A 17 -6.03 23.12 -13.59
N THR A 18 -5.52 24.24 -14.11
CA THR A 18 -4.81 24.24 -15.40
C THR A 18 -3.38 23.72 -15.29
N SER A 19 -2.74 23.84 -14.12
CA SER A 19 -1.38 23.35 -13.91
C SER A 19 -1.30 21.83 -13.63
N PHE A 20 -2.37 21.22 -13.15
CA PHE A 20 -2.37 19.79 -12.76
C PHE A 20 -2.55 18.83 -13.96
N ALA A 21 -3.04 19.32 -15.10
CA ALA A 21 -3.47 18.47 -16.22
C ALA A 21 -2.33 17.90 -17.10
N MET A 22 -1.06 18.24 -16.86
CA MET A 22 0.09 17.83 -17.68
C MET A 22 1.23 17.19 -16.86
N ALA A 23 0.96 16.72 -15.64
CA ALA A 23 1.97 16.19 -14.72
C ALA A 23 1.68 14.78 -14.18
N ASP A 24 0.62 14.11 -14.64
CA ASP A 24 -0.06 13.03 -13.92
C ASP A 24 0.05 11.65 -14.61
N GLU A 25 1.27 11.20 -14.90
CA GLU A 25 1.50 9.75 -15.07
C GLU A 25 2.32 9.28 -13.85
N GLU A 26 1.63 8.84 -12.80
CA GLU A 26 2.32 8.26 -11.63
C GLU A 26 3.15 7.05 -12.07
N PRO A 27 4.46 7.02 -11.76
CA PRO A 27 5.28 5.86 -12.07
C PRO A 27 4.78 4.65 -11.28
N VAL A 28 4.44 3.58 -12.00
CA VAL A 28 3.94 2.34 -11.38
C VAL A 28 5.03 1.71 -10.50
N ASP A 29 4.75 1.54 -9.20
CA ASP A 29 5.60 0.76 -8.30
C ASP A 29 5.55 -0.73 -8.70
N GLN A 30 6.58 -1.15 -9.43
CA GLN A 30 6.75 -2.51 -9.92
C GLN A 30 6.83 -3.53 -8.78
N LYS A 31 7.32 -3.13 -7.59
CA LYS A 31 7.40 -4.00 -6.43
C LYS A 31 5.99 -4.37 -5.97
N LYS A 32 5.13 -3.37 -5.75
CA LYS A 32 3.75 -3.56 -5.32
C LYS A 32 2.96 -4.44 -6.29
N TYR A 33 3.12 -4.20 -7.59
CA TYR A 33 2.47 -5.03 -8.63
C TYR A 33 2.89 -6.51 -8.54
N LEU A 34 4.18 -6.78 -8.37
CA LEU A 34 4.69 -8.15 -8.24
C LEU A 34 4.28 -8.81 -6.92
N GLU A 35 4.25 -8.06 -5.83
CA GLU A 35 3.75 -8.53 -4.53
C GLU A 35 2.30 -8.99 -4.63
N ASP A 36 1.42 -8.19 -5.26
CA ASP A 36 0.00 -8.53 -5.43
C ASP A 36 -0.20 -9.83 -6.22
N GLY A 37 0.62 -10.09 -7.24
CA GLY A 37 0.64 -11.36 -7.97
C GLY A 37 1.17 -12.55 -7.16
N CYS A 38 1.97 -12.30 -6.12
CA CYS A 38 2.56 -13.32 -5.25
C CYS A 38 1.70 -13.63 -4.01
N LYS A 39 0.83 -12.71 -3.56
CA LYS A 39 -0.14 -12.94 -2.47
C LYS A 39 -0.96 -14.24 -2.61
N PRO A 40 -1.59 -14.56 -3.76
CA PRO A 40 -2.36 -15.79 -3.90
C PRO A 40 -1.52 -17.08 -3.88
N LYS A 41 -0.19 -16.99 -4.03
CA LYS A 41 0.71 -18.16 -3.94
C LYS A 41 1.11 -18.48 -2.50
N CYS A 42 0.97 -17.52 -1.59
CA CYS A 42 1.38 -17.62 -0.18
C CYS A 42 0.20 -17.76 0.79
N VAL A 43 -0.93 -18.34 0.32
CA VAL A 43 -2.19 -18.43 1.08
C VAL A 43 -2.06 -19.27 2.36
N LYS A 44 -1.18 -20.28 2.38
CA LYS A 44 -0.96 -21.10 3.58
C LYS A 44 -0.47 -20.23 4.75
N GLN A 45 0.56 -19.43 4.50
CA GLN A 45 1.14 -18.53 5.50
C GLN A 45 0.17 -17.41 5.86
N LEU A 46 -0.56 -16.88 4.88
CA LEU A 46 -1.61 -15.88 5.12
C LEU A 46 -2.66 -16.38 6.11
N ARG A 47 -3.17 -17.60 5.94
CA ARG A 47 -4.15 -18.20 6.87
C ARG A 47 -3.59 -18.36 8.28
N SER A 48 -2.33 -18.76 8.41
CA SER A 48 -1.67 -18.85 9.72
C SER A 48 -1.54 -17.49 10.40
N TYR A 49 -1.22 -16.44 9.64
CA TYR A 49 -1.18 -15.08 10.14
C TYR A 49 -2.57 -14.59 10.57
N GLU A 50 -3.60 -14.78 9.75
CA GLU A 50 -4.99 -14.42 10.08
C GLU A 50 -5.51 -15.13 11.33
N ALA A 51 -5.18 -16.42 11.50
CA ALA A 51 -5.51 -17.17 12.70
C ALA A 51 -4.82 -16.57 13.95
N CYS A 52 -3.57 -16.13 13.81
CA CYS A 52 -2.87 -15.44 14.89
C CYS A 52 -3.52 -14.08 15.21
N VAL A 53 -3.89 -13.29 14.19
CA VAL A 53 -4.55 -11.98 14.38
C VAL A 53 -5.86 -12.15 15.16
N LYS A 54 -6.67 -13.15 14.82
CA LYS A 54 -7.91 -13.48 15.55
C LYS A 54 -7.65 -13.86 17.01
N ARG A 55 -6.56 -14.58 17.29
CA ARG A 55 -6.17 -14.95 18.66
C ARG A 55 -5.78 -13.75 19.52
N ILE A 56 -5.17 -12.72 18.93
CA ILE A 56 -4.68 -11.54 19.66
C ILE A 56 -5.67 -10.36 19.68
N GLN A 57 -6.78 -10.43 18.94
CA GLN A 57 -7.72 -9.32 18.75
C GLN A 57 -8.33 -8.75 20.05
N GLY A 58 -8.40 -9.56 21.12
CA GLY A 58 -8.90 -9.14 22.43
C GLY A 58 -7.83 -9.03 23.51
N ASP A 59 -6.54 -8.96 23.14
CA ASP A 59 -5.45 -8.86 24.11
C ASP A 59 -5.05 -7.39 24.35
N GLU A 60 -5.32 -6.89 25.55
CA GLU A 60 -4.96 -5.54 25.97
C GLU A 60 -3.58 -5.47 26.66
N SER A 61 -2.97 -6.63 26.95
CA SER A 61 -1.69 -6.73 27.66
C SER A 61 -0.50 -6.16 26.87
N GLY A 62 -0.64 -6.01 25.54
CA GLY A 62 0.44 -5.61 24.64
C GLY A 62 1.53 -6.67 24.46
N HIS A 63 1.47 -7.81 25.13
CA HIS A 63 2.50 -8.86 25.10
C HIS A 63 2.28 -9.95 24.04
N LYS A 64 1.06 -10.10 23.49
CA LYS A 64 0.84 -11.04 22.38
C LYS A 64 1.12 -10.38 21.04
N HIS A 65 1.86 -11.05 20.18
CA HIS A 65 2.22 -10.56 18.85
C HIS A 65 2.16 -11.69 17.82
N CYS A 66 2.04 -11.31 16.54
CA CYS A 66 2.02 -12.23 15.40
C CYS A 66 3.23 -12.03 14.47
N THR A 67 4.32 -11.46 14.98
CA THR A 67 5.52 -11.12 14.19
C THR A 67 6.15 -12.35 13.53
N GLY A 68 6.15 -13.51 14.21
CA GLY A 68 6.63 -14.76 13.61
C GLY A 68 5.84 -15.16 12.36
N GLN A 69 4.51 -15.22 12.47
CA GLN A 69 3.65 -15.57 11.33
C GLN A 69 3.68 -14.50 10.23
N TYR A 70 3.83 -13.24 10.62
CA TYR A 70 4.02 -12.13 9.69
C TYR A 70 5.31 -12.30 8.88
N PHE A 71 6.43 -12.64 9.52
CA PHE A 71 7.68 -12.89 8.83
C PHE A 71 7.63 -14.13 7.94
N ASP A 72 6.92 -15.19 8.34
CA ASP A 72 6.73 -16.36 7.48
C ASP A 72 5.94 -16.01 6.20
N TYR A 73 4.89 -15.20 6.34
CA TYR A 73 4.09 -14.72 5.21
C TYR A 73 4.92 -13.86 4.26
N TRP A 74 5.59 -12.84 4.79
CA TRP A 74 6.42 -11.95 3.97
C TRP A 74 7.63 -12.66 3.38
N SER A 75 8.25 -13.59 4.09
CA SER A 75 9.34 -14.41 3.53
C SER A 75 8.87 -15.20 2.30
N CYS A 76 7.63 -15.69 2.28
CA CYS A 76 7.06 -16.34 1.10
C CYS A 76 6.86 -15.36 -0.06
N VAL A 77 6.27 -14.18 0.21
CA VAL A 77 6.03 -13.15 -0.82
C VAL A 77 7.36 -12.65 -1.39
N ASP A 78 8.32 -12.34 -0.54
CA ASP A 78 9.65 -11.85 -0.95
C ASP A 78 10.39 -12.89 -1.79
N LYS A 79 10.35 -14.17 -1.41
CA LYS A 79 10.93 -15.26 -2.22
C LYS A 79 10.28 -15.38 -3.59
N CYS A 80 8.99 -15.08 -3.70
CA CYS A 80 8.25 -15.09 -4.96
C CYS A 80 8.58 -13.87 -5.85
N VAL A 81 8.81 -12.71 -5.24
CA VAL A 81 9.08 -11.43 -5.95
C VAL A 81 10.56 -11.30 -6.35
N ALA A 82 11.48 -11.86 -5.58
CA ALA A 82 12.93 -11.79 -5.80
C ALA A 82 13.41 -12.03 -7.25
N PRO A 83 12.95 -13.06 -7.99
CA PRO A 83 13.45 -13.32 -9.35
C PRO A 83 12.98 -12.30 -10.39
N SER A 84 11.84 -11.64 -10.18
CA SER A 84 11.23 -10.73 -11.17
C SER A 84 11.49 -9.26 -10.87
N LEU A 85 11.69 -8.89 -9.60
CA LEU A 85 11.84 -7.50 -9.18
C LEU A 85 13.02 -6.80 -9.86
N PHE A 86 14.23 -7.36 -9.73
CA PHE A 86 15.44 -6.75 -10.30
C PHE A 86 15.49 -6.78 -11.83
N THR A 87 14.62 -7.52 -12.50
CA THR A 87 14.49 -7.45 -13.98
C THR A 87 13.71 -6.22 -14.45
N LYS A 88 12.96 -5.58 -13.53
CA LYS A 88 12.09 -4.44 -13.82
C LYS A 88 12.68 -3.11 -13.35
N LEU A 89 13.49 -3.14 -12.29
CA LEU A 89 14.29 -1.99 -11.85
C LEU A 89 15.48 -1.75 -12.78
N LYS A 90 15.75 -0.46 -13.07
CA LYS A 90 16.93 0.04 -13.79
C LYS A 90 17.86 0.75 -12.83
#